data_AF-A0A971CHH0-F1
#
_entry.id   AF-A0A971CHH0-F1
#
_cell.length_a   1.000
_cell.length_b   1.000
_cell.length_c   1.000
_cell.angle_alpha   90.00
_cell.angle_beta   90.00
_cell.angle_gamma   90.00
#
_symmetry.space_group_name_H-M   'P 1'
#
loop_
_entity.id
_entity.type
_entity.pdbx_description
1 polymer ?
#
loop_
_entity_poly.entity_id
_entity_poly.type
_entity_poly.pdbx_seq_one_letter_code
_entity_poly.pdbx_strand_id
1 'polypeptide(L)'
;METETFQSSDSGRSARPLKHVQHVTFDNPLELELGGRLPEITVAFETYGRLNAAKDNAILICHALSGDSHVARHDDNDDPGWWEIMVGPGKPIDTDRYFVVCPNALGGCRGTTGPNSRNPETGKLYGDDFPTITTRDIVETHRRLIDYLGIDNLLGVIGGSMGGQQVLTWATSYPERVAGAVALATSARLTTQALAFDIVGRNAIRRDANFEGGRYLEKGTAPAAGLALARMLGHITYLSPQAMREKFGADRFEPREFTTQFEKRFSVGSYLAYQGDKFVERFDANSYLKLSLAMDLFDLGGTPEKLSQNLSKSLCRWLIISFTSDWLFPPEQSLEMTNVLIPLRKPVSYCNIVSSCGHDAFLLEDDLPIYGELVRAFLDNVHNGTPREVEDDALDVYAPTSIFGSHLRNQRIDHDQIVRLIQPTASVLDLGCGRGSLLVKLRANGNRGLMGLELNQEDVLVCLQRGLNVVQADLNSGLDPFSDGQFDYIVLSHTLQAVRDVERLISEMLRVGKRSIVSFPNFAYYKLRKMLYEDGRSPMSSGLLRHQWYNTPNIRFFTIADFEEFCRERGIRIHERIALDTEEGKLIDEEANLFADMAIFVISR
;
A
#
# COMPACT_ATOMS: atom_id res chain seq x y z
N MET A 1 -25.06 6.22 20.15
CA MET A 1 -25.49 5.77 18.82
C MET A 1 -24.97 4.36 18.69
N GLU A 2 -25.86 3.38 18.64
CA GLU A 2 -25.47 1.98 18.45
C GLU A 2 -24.75 1.89 17.10
N THR A 3 -23.45 1.63 17.12
CA THR A 3 -22.70 1.29 15.93
C THR A 3 -23.29 0.00 15.39
N GLU A 4 -24.10 0.08 14.33
CA GLU A 4 -24.64 -1.09 13.65
C GLU A 4 -23.47 -1.94 13.14
N THR A 5 -23.13 -2.98 13.89
CA THR A 5 -22.07 -3.98 13.64
C THR A 5 -22.25 -4.76 12.32
N PHE A 6 -23.21 -4.38 11.48
CA PHE A 6 -23.61 -5.05 10.25
C PHE A 6 -23.31 -4.26 8.97
N GLN A 7 -22.72 -3.07 9.06
CA GLN A 7 -22.26 -2.35 7.87
C GLN A 7 -21.14 -3.13 7.16
N SER A 8 -21.23 -3.14 5.83
CA SER A 8 -20.35 -3.78 4.85
C SER A 8 -20.11 -2.74 3.75
N SER A 9 -19.04 -2.87 2.98
CA SER A 9 -18.76 -2.00 1.83
C SER A 9 -19.89 -1.97 0.78
N ASP A 10 -20.78 -2.95 0.83
CA ASP A 10 -21.96 -3.07 -0.04
C ASP A 10 -23.26 -2.49 0.53
N SER A 11 -23.33 -2.15 1.82
CA SER A 11 -24.60 -1.78 2.47
C SER A 11 -25.26 -0.53 1.87
N GLY A 12 -24.48 0.38 1.29
CA GLY A 12 -24.97 1.59 0.62
C GLY A 12 -25.23 1.46 -0.89
N ARG A 13 -24.89 0.33 -1.52
CA ARG A 13 -24.92 0.18 -2.98
C ARG A 13 -26.29 -0.28 -3.47
N SER A 14 -26.75 0.28 -4.59
CA SER A 14 -28.06 -0.03 -5.18
C SER A 14 -27.99 -0.41 -6.66
N ALA A 15 -28.99 -1.16 -7.14
CA ALA A 15 -29.15 -1.50 -8.56
C ALA A 15 -29.80 -0.36 -9.38
N ARG A 16 -30.05 0.80 -8.77
CA ARG A 16 -30.66 1.93 -9.47
C ARG A 16 -29.74 2.43 -10.59
N PRO A 17 -30.31 2.99 -11.67
CA PRO A 17 -29.51 3.67 -12.69
C PRO A 17 -28.65 4.77 -12.06
N LEU A 18 -27.38 4.81 -12.45
CA LEU A 18 -26.46 5.85 -12.03
C LEU A 18 -26.88 7.18 -12.66
N LYS A 19 -26.98 8.26 -11.87
CA LYS A 19 -27.54 9.54 -12.33
C LYS A 19 -26.58 10.33 -13.22
N HIS A 20 -25.28 10.24 -12.92
CA HIS A 20 -24.24 11.06 -13.54
C HIS A 20 -23.37 10.27 -14.54
N VAL A 21 -23.72 9.02 -14.80
CA VAL A 21 -22.96 8.16 -15.72
C VAL A 21 -22.95 8.72 -17.13
N GLN A 22 -21.76 8.77 -17.70
CA GLN A 22 -21.51 9.15 -19.09
C GLN A 22 -21.17 7.88 -19.87
N HIS A 23 -21.50 7.89 -21.17
CA HIS A 23 -21.20 6.79 -22.07
C HIS A 23 -20.46 7.31 -23.28
N VAL A 24 -19.44 6.57 -23.71
CA VAL A 24 -18.81 6.74 -25.01
C VAL A 24 -18.76 5.40 -25.72
N THR A 25 -19.15 5.38 -26.99
CA THR A 25 -19.13 4.19 -27.83
C THR A 25 -18.02 4.31 -28.86
N PHE A 26 -17.17 3.29 -28.92
CA PHE A 26 -16.09 3.15 -29.87
C PHE A 26 -16.48 2.10 -30.91
N ASP A 27 -16.61 2.54 -32.16
CA ASP A 27 -17.02 1.73 -33.32
C ASP A 27 -15.84 1.01 -34.00
N ASN A 28 -14.61 1.26 -33.53
CA ASN A 28 -13.44 0.52 -33.94
C ASN A 28 -13.28 -0.76 -33.10
N PRO A 29 -13.13 -1.95 -33.72
CA PRO A 29 -13.03 -3.20 -32.99
C PRO A 29 -11.92 -3.20 -31.93
N LEU A 30 -12.19 -3.86 -30.80
CA LEU A 30 -11.21 -4.21 -29.79
C LEU A 30 -10.78 -5.67 -30.01
N GLU A 31 -9.55 -5.86 -30.49
CA GLU A 31 -8.91 -7.17 -30.55
C GLU A 31 -8.47 -7.57 -29.14
N LEU A 32 -8.83 -8.80 -28.72
CA LEU A 32 -8.62 -9.27 -27.35
C LEU A 32 -7.32 -10.06 -27.21
N GLU A 33 -6.69 -9.99 -26.04
CA GLU A 33 -5.39 -10.62 -25.74
C GLU A 33 -5.40 -12.14 -25.99
N LEU A 34 -6.50 -12.83 -25.67
CA LEU A 34 -6.66 -14.27 -25.87
C LEU A 34 -7.27 -14.65 -27.23
N GLY A 35 -7.40 -13.68 -28.14
CA GLY A 35 -8.02 -13.84 -29.44
C GLY A 35 -9.53 -13.61 -29.45
N GLY A 36 -10.07 -13.34 -30.64
CA GLY A 36 -11.42 -12.82 -30.81
C GLY A 36 -11.44 -11.29 -30.74
N ARG A 37 -12.61 -10.71 -30.98
CA ARG A 37 -12.80 -9.25 -31.01
C ARG A 37 -14.16 -8.85 -30.49
N LEU A 38 -14.24 -7.64 -29.95
CA LEU A 38 -15.50 -6.93 -29.74
C LEU A 38 -15.64 -5.88 -30.84
N PRO A 39 -16.63 -5.99 -31.73
CA PRO A 39 -16.77 -5.09 -32.89
C PRO A 39 -17.03 -3.64 -32.49
N GLU A 40 -17.72 -3.44 -31.36
CA GLU A 40 -18.05 -2.15 -30.78
C GLU A 40 -17.95 -2.29 -29.26
N ILE A 41 -17.43 -1.26 -28.59
CA ILE A 41 -17.40 -1.19 -27.13
C ILE A 41 -18.02 0.13 -26.66
N THR A 42 -18.95 0.04 -25.72
CA THR A 42 -19.45 1.20 -24.96
C THR A 42 -18.78 1.19 -23.60
N VAL A 43 -18.24 2.34 -23.18
CA VAL A 43 -17.62 2.53 -21.88
C VAL A 43 -18.50 3.47 -21.07
N ALA A 44 -18.99 2.98 -19.94
CA ALA A 44 -19.65 3.79 -18.92
C ALA A 44 -18.61 4.32 -17.94
N PHE A 45 -18.65 5.60 -17.63
CA PHE A 45 -17.71 6.24 -16.72
C PHE A 45 -18.33 7.44 -16.01
N GLU A 46 -17.75 7.82 -14.88
CA GLU A 46 -18.04 9.07 -14.19
C GLU A 46 -16.75 9.87 -13.98
N THR A 47 -16.91 11.17 -13.84
CA THR A 47 -15.80 12.11 -13.64
C THR A 47 -16.07 13.05 -12.48
N TYR A 48 -15.07 13.33 -11.66
CA TYR A 48 -15.20 14.21 -10.50
C TYR A 48 -14.13 15.30 -10.53
N GLY A 49 -14.46 16.50 -10.04
CA GLY A 49 -13.57 17.65 -10.10
C GLY A 49 -13.44 18.22 -11.53
N ARG A 50 -12.35 18.96 -11.79
CA ARG A 50 -12.15 19.67 -13.06
C ARG A 50 -10.76 19.42 -13.64
N LEU A 51 -10.72 18.98 -14.91
CA LEU A 51 -9.48 18.87 -15.66
C LEU A 51 -8.90 20.26 -15.89
N ASN A 52 -7.64 20.47 -15.49
CA ASN A 52 -6.97 21.74 -15.66
C ASN A 52 -6.49 21.97 -17.11
N ALA A 53 -6.02 23.17 -17.43
CA ALA A 53 -5.61 23.52 -18.79
C ALA A 53 -4.40 22.72 -19.29
N ALA A 54 -3.49 22.34 -18.39
CA ALA A 54 -2.31 21.51 -18.70
C ALA A 54 -2.64 20.02 -18.84
N LYS A 55 -3.84 19.61 -18.40
CA LYS A 55 -4.32 18.22 -18.31
C LYS A 55 -3.39 17.30 -17.51
N ASP A 56 -2.72 17.83 -16.49
CA ASP A 56 -1.73 17.12 -15.67
C ASP A 56 -2.24 16.76 -14.26
N ASN A 57 -3.55 16.99 -13.99
CA ASN A 57 -4.20 16.68 -12.72
C ASN A 57 -5.19 15.50 -12.80
N ALA A 58 -5.11 14.68 -13.86
CA ALA A 58 -6.04 13.57 -14.09
C ALA A 58 -5.65 12.31 -13.30
N ILE A 59 -6.59 11.76 -12.51
CA ILE A 59 -6.44 10.52 -11.76
C ILE A 59 -7.43 9.48 -12.30
N LEU A 60 -6.94 8.29 -12.64
CA LEU A 60 -7.77 7.15 -13.01
C LEU A 60 -7.98 6.23 -11.80
N ILE A 61 -9.24 5.97 -11.45
CA ILE A 61 -9.61 4.98 -10.43
C ILE A 61 -10.10 3.71 -11.10
N CYS A 62 -9.44 2.60 -10.80
CA CYS A 62 -9.77 1.24 -11.23
C CYS A 62 -10.53 0.53 -10.11
N HIS A 63 -11.80 0.19 -10.34
CA HIS A 63 -12.63 -0.44 -9.31
C HIS A 63 -12.30 -1.94 -9.13
N ALA A 64 -12.62 -2.48 -7.94
CA ALA A 64 -12.52 -3.91 -7.61
C ALA A 64 -13.61 -4.76 -8.30
N LEU A 65 -13.61 -6.08 -8.12
CA LEU A 65 -14.50 -7.02 -8.83
C LEU A 65 -15.97 -6.58 -8.93
N SER A 66 -16.54 -6.11 -7.81
CA SER A 66 -17.97 -5.78 -7.69
C SER A 66 -18.30 -4.28 -7.69
N GLY A 67 -17.30 -3.44 -7.96
CA GLY A 67 -17.46 -1.99 -8.09
C GLY A 67 -18.06 -1.59 -9.44
N ASP A 68 -18.19 -0.28 -9.63
CA ASP A 68 -18.65 0.36 -10.87
C ASP A 68 -18.02 1.75 -11.01
N SER A 69 -18.48 2.56 -11.97
CA SER A 69 -17.97 3.92 -12.19
C SER A 69 -18.30 4.92 -11.08
N HIS A 70 -19.22 4.60 -10.18
CA HIS A 70 -19.78 5.54 -9.22
C HIS A 70 -19.00 5.51 -7.89
N VAL A 71 -17.90 6.27 -7.85
CA VAL A 71 -16.93 6.27 -6.76
C VAL A 71 -17.41 7.07 -5.55
N ALA A 72 -18.07 8.21 -5.77
CA ALA A 72 -18.61 9.09 -4.74
C ALA A 72 -19.88 9.79 -5.26
N ARG A 73 -20.68 10.36 -4.35
CA ARG A 73 -21.82 11.21 -4.72
C ARG A 73 -21.35 12.47 -5.46
N HIS A 74 -22.10 12.92 -6.47
CA HIS A 74 -21.84 14.22 -7.13
C HIS A 74 -22.47 15.41 -6.40
N ASP A 75 -23.62 15.20 -5.78
CA ASP A 75 -24.35 16.20 -5.01
C ASP A 75 -25.20 15.54 -3.90
N ASP A 76 -25.88 16.36 -3.10
CA ASP A 76 -26.67 15.90 -1.94
C ASP A 76 -27.86 14.98 -2.31
N ASN A 77 -28.29 14.99 -3.58
CA ASN A 77 -29.38 14.14 -4.07
C ASN A 77 -28.87 12.85 -4.70
N ASP A 78 -27.57 12.66 -4.84
CA ASP A 78 -26.99 11.44 -5.41
C ASP A 78 -26.81 10.35 -4.35
N ASP A 79 -26.85 9.09 -4.77
CA ASP A 79 -26.60 7.97 -3.87
C ASP A 79 -25.11 7.99 -3.45
N PRO A 80 -24.72 7.49 -2.26
CA PRO A 80 -23.30 7.41 -1.89
C PRO A 80 -22.55 6.43 -2.78
N GLY A 81 -21.34 6.82 -3.19
CA GLY A 81 -20.50 5.97 -4.03
C GLY A 81 -19.74 4.90 -3.25
N TRP A 82 -19.12 3.97 -3.98
CA TRP A 82 -18.45 2.82 -3.36
C TRP A 82 -17.16 3.16 -2.61
N TRP A 83 -16.58 4.33 -2.86
CA TRP A 83 -15.41 4.88 -2.18
C TRP A 83 -15.66 6.30 -1.66
N GLU A 84 -16.89 6.54 -1.21
CA GLU A 84 -17.36 7.83 -0.68
C GLU A 84 -16.37 8.44 0.31
N ILE A 85 -15.73 7.63 1.15
CA ILE A 85 -14.79 8.10 2.18
C ILE A 85 -13.46 8.63 1.61
N MET A 86 -13.10 8.26 0.38
CA MET A 86 -11.81 8.57 -0.24
C MET A 86 -11.88 9.71 -1.27
N VAL A 87 -12.97 9.83 -2.01
CA VAL A 87 -13.09 10.78 -3.15
C VAL A 87 -14.09 11.89 -2.85
N GLY A 88 -13.66 13.13 -3.02
CA GLY A 88 -14.51 14.32 -2.88
C GLY A 88 -13.73 15.56 -2.41
N PRO A 89 -14.41 16.71 -2.24
CA PRO A 89 -13.76 17.96 -1.82
C PRO A 89 -13.04 17.80 -0.48
N GLY A 90 -11.73 18.08 -0.46
CA GLY A 90 -10.89 17.97 0.74
C GLY A 90 -10.69 16.56 1.30
N LYS A 91 -11.14 15.50 0.62
CA LYS A 91 -10.90 14.09 0.99
C LYS A 91 -9.49 13.63 0.55
N PRO A 92 -9.04 12.41 0.87
CA PRO A 92 -7.72 11.93 0.44
C PRO A 92 -7.43 12.11 -1.05
N ILE A 93 -8.42 11.79 -1.90
CA ILE A 93 -8.42 12.11 -3.33
C ILE A 93 -9.31 13.34 -3.52
N ASP A 94 -8.65 14.50 -3.44
CA ASP A 94 -9.30 15.81 -3.38
C ASP A 94 -9.77 16.29 -4.76
N THR A 95 -11.09 16.33 -4.97
CA THR A 95 -11.70 16.75 -6.25
C THR A 95 -11.66 18.26 -6.47
N ASP A 96 -11.31 19.06 -5.46
CA ASP A 96 -11.04 20.50 -5.67
C ASP A 96 -9.70 20.71 -6.40
N ARG A 97 -8.84 19.69 -6.42
CA ARG A 97 -7.48 19.72 -6.97
C ARG A 97 -7.33 18.81 -8.18
N TYR A 98 -7.93 17.63 -8.13
CA TYR A 98 -7.74 16.58 -9.12
C TYR A 98 -8.99 16.36 -9.98
N PHE A 99 -8.77 15.93 -11.22
CA PHE A 99 -9.81 15.44 -12.11
C PHE A 99 -9.83 13.92 -12.06
N VAL A 100 -10.80 13.35 -11.36
CA VAL A 100 -10.91 11.91 -11.19
C VAL A 100 -11.76 11.33 -12.31
N VAL A 101 -11.33 10.23 -12.90
CA VAL A 101 -12.08 9.44 -13.88
C VAL A 101 -12.22 8.02 -13.36
N CYS A 102 -13.43 7.47 -13.35
CA CYS A 102 -13.66 6.06 -13.03
C CYS A 102 -14.53 5.40 -14.10
N PRO A 103 -13.95 4.57 -14.99
CA PRO A 103 -14.71 3.71 -15.87
C PRO A 103 -15.23 2.47 -15.15
N ASN A 104 -16.42 2.02 -15.51
CA ASN A 104 -16.84 0.65 -15.25
C ASN A 104 -16.06 -0.30 -16.17
N ALA A 105 -15.55 -1.41 -15.63
CA ALA A 105 -14.67 -2.33 -16.33
C ALA A 105 -15.36 -3.01 -17.52
N LEU A 106 -14.59 -3.30 -18.58
CA LEU A 106 -15.02 -4.20 -19.66
C LEU A 106 -15.44 -5.55 -19.06
N GLY A 107 -16.56 -6.10 -19.52
CA GLY A 107 -17.14 -7.33 -18.97
C GLY A 107 -17.94 -7.14 -17.67
N GLY A 108 -18.01 -5.91 -17.14
CA GLY A 108 -18.93 -5.55 -16.05
C GLY A 108 -20.38 -5.47 -16.49
N CYS A 109 -21.26 -5.08 -15.57
CA CYS A 109 -22.71 -5.06 -15.79
C CYS A 109 -23.38 -3.71 -15.52
N ARG A 110 -22.58 -2.65 -15.29
CA ARG A 110 -23.03 -1.32 -14.89
C ARG A 110 -22.74 -0.28 -15.97
N GLY A 111 -23.11 -0.61 -17.21
CA GLY A 111 -23.10 0.29 -18.37
C GLY A 111 -22.03 -0.01 -19.44
N THR A 112 -20.81 -0.34 -19.03
CA THR A 112 -19.76 -0.77 -19.99
C THR A 112 -20.12 -2.10 -20.64
N THR A 113 -19.74 -2.28 -21.91
CA THR A 113 -19.95 -3.51 -22.67
C THR A 113 -19.51 -4.75 -21.89
N GLY A 114 -20.47 -5.64 -21.69
CA GLY A 114 -20.31 -6.90 -20.97
C GLY A 114 -21.32 -7.97 -21.41
N PRO A 115 -21.39 -9.11 -20.71
CA PRO A 115 -22.30 -10.20 -21.06
C PRO A 115 -23.78 -9.82 -21.16
N ASN A 116 -24.22 -8.83 -20.38
CA ASN A 116 -25.59 -8.31 -20.41
C ASN A 116 -25.83 -7.24 -21.50
N SER A 117 -24.83 -6.94 -22.33
CA SER A 117 -24.94 -6.01 -23.45
C SER A 117 -25.45 -6.69 -24.72
N ARG A 118 -26.00 -5.91 -25.64
CA ARG A 118 -26.39 -6.39 -26.97
C ARG A 118 -25.16 -6.57 -27.85
N ASN A 119 -25.07 -7.71 -28.51
CA ASN A 119 -24.08 -7.98 -29.55
C ASN A 119 -24.56 -7.34 -30.87
N PRO A 120 -23.82 -6.38 -31.45
CA PRO A 120 -24.24 -5.69 -32.68
C PRO A 120 -24.24 -6.59 -33.91
N GLU A 121 -23.48 -7.69 -33.93
CA GLU A 121 -23.45 -8.63 -35.06
C GLU A 121 -24.68 -9.56 -35.08
N THR A 122 -25.24 -9.89 -33.91
CA THR A 122 -26.37 -10.85 -33.79
C THR A 122 -27.70 -10.20 -33.39
N GLY A 123 -27.67 -8.98 -32.85
CA GLY A 123 -28.83 -8.29 -32.26
C GLY A 123 -29.32 -8.86 -30.92
N LYS A 124 -28.74 -9.97 -30.45
CA LYS A 124 -29.07 -10.64 -29.18
C LYS A 124 -28.16 -10.15 -28.05
N LEU A 125 -28.48 -10.49 -26.80
CA LEU A 125 -27.53 -10.32 -25.72
C LEU A 125 -26.31 -11.22 -25.95
N TYR A 126 -25.13 -10.78 -25.51
CA TYR A 126 -23.95 -11.64 -25.56
C TYR A 126 -24.15 -12.91 -24.72
N GLY A 127 -24.61 -12.77 -23.48
CA GLY A 127 -24.76 -13.90 -22.56
C GLY A 127 -23.43 -14.64 -22.40
N ASP A 128 -23.46 -15.97 -22.54
CA ASP A 128 -22.25 -16.80 -22.47
C ASP A 128 -21.27 -16.58 -23.64
N ASP A 129 -21.76 -16.13 -24.81
CA ASP A 129 -20.93 -15.86 -26.00
C ASP A 129 -20.02 -14.64 -25.82
N PHE A 130 -20.17 -13.85 -24.74
CA PHE A 130 -19.22 -12.80 -24.45
C PHE A 130 -17.82 -13.40 -24.35
N PRO A 131 -16.81 -12.87 -25.07
CA PRO A 131 -15.49 -13.49 -25.08
C PRO A 131 -14.86 -13.48 -23.69
N THR A 132 -13.93 -14.41 -23.46
CA THR A 132 -13.06 -14.33 -22.29
C THR A 132 -12.17 -13.11 -22.45
N ILE A 133 -12.15 -12.27 -21.42
CA ILE A 133 -11.33 -11.05 -21.36
C ILE A 133 -10.24 -11.19 -20.32
N THR A 134 -9.22 -10.36 -20.44
CA THR A 134 -8.09 -10.24 -19.53
C THR A 134 -8.06 -8.85 -18.90
N THR A 135 -7.23 -8.68 -17.87
CA THR A 135 -6.95 -7.35 -17.31
C THR A 135 -6.35 -6.40 -18.35
N ARG A 136 -5.60 -6.90 -19.36
CA ARG A 136 -5.08 -6.10 -20.47
C ARG A 136 -6.22 -5.54 -21.34
N ASP A 137 -7.25 -6.34 -21.63
CA ASP A 137 -8.40 -5.90 -22.42
C ASP A 137 -9.23 -4.83 -21.68
N ILE A 138 -9.37 -4.97 -20.35
CA ILE A 138 -9.99 -3.96 -19.48
C ILE A 138 -9.18 -2.65 -19.55
N VAL A 139 -7.86 -2.73 -19.39
CA VAL A 139 -7.00 -1.54 -19.42
C VAL A 139 -6.95 -0.88 -20.80
N GLU A 140 -6.96 -1.65 -21.89
CA GLU A 140 -7.04 -1.08 -23.24
C GLU A 140 -8.36 -0.31 -23.45
N THR A 141 -9.46 -0.79 -22.87
CA THR A 141 -10.74 -0.07 -22.85
C THR A 141 -10.62 1.24 -22.07
N HIS A 142 -9.97 1.24 -20.91
CA HIS A 142 -9.71 2.45 -20.13
C HIS A 142 -8.81 3.43 -20.90
N ARG A 143 -7.79 2.94 -21.61
CA ARG A 143 -6.88 3.76 -22.41
C ARG A 143 -7.61 4.50 -23.53
N ARG A 144 -8.53 3.82 -24.23
CA ARG A 144 -9.38 4.47 -25.25
C ARG A 144 -10.25 5.57 -24.66
N LEU A 145 -10.79 5.37 -23.45
CA LEU A 145 -11.53 6.42 -22.72
C LEU A 145 -10.61 7.61 -22.37
N ILE A 146 -9.41 7.35 -21.86
CA ILE A 146 -8.45 8.41 -21.50
C ILE A 146 -8.04 9.23 -22.74
N ASP A 147 -7.84 8.57 -23.90
CA ASP A 147 -7.60 9.24 -25.18
C ASP A 147 -8.81 10.09 -25.62
N TYR A 148 -10.02 9.56 -25.47
CA TYR A 148 -11.25 10.29 -25.79
C TYR A 148 -11.42 11.56 -24.94
N LEU A 149 -11.04 11.51 -23.67
CA LEU A 149 -11.01 12.68 -22.78
C LEU A 149 -9.83 13.63 -23.10
N GLY A 150 -8.94 13.24 -24.02
CA GLY A 150 -7.80 14.01 -24.49
C GLY A 150 -6.71 14.19 -23.43
N ILE A 151 -6.52 13.18 -22.58
CA ILE A 151 -5.53 13.19 -21.49
C ILE A 151 -4.31 12.37 -21.95
N ASP A 152 -3.17 13.02 -22.13
CA ASP A 152 -1.97 12.33 -22.60
C ASP A 152 -1.30 11.53 -21.47
N ASN A 153 -1.22 12.09 -20.26
CA ASN A 153 -0.57 11.49 -19.11
C ASN A 153 -1.48 11.55 -17.88
N LEU A 154 -1.61 10.43 -17.18
CA LEU A 154 -2.30 10.34 -15.91
C LEU A 154 -1.34 10.74 -14.79
N LEU A 155 -1.80 11.65 -13.93
CA LEU A 155 -1.12 11.97 -12.68
C LEU A 155 -1.00 10.72 -11.81
N GLY A 156 -2.10 9.97 -11.71
CA GLY A 156 -2.16 8.76 -10.88
C GLY A 156 -3.10 7.72 -11.44
N VAL A 157 -2.74 6.45 -11.32
CA VAL A 157 -3.66 5.31 -11.47
C VAL A 157 -3.77 4.62 -10.12
N ILE A 158 -4.99 4.48 -9.61
CA ILE A 158 -5.27 4.01 -8.25
C ILE A 158 -6.26 2.85 -8.33
N GLY A 159 -6.02 1.78 -7.56
CA GLY A 159 -6.94 0.65 -7.54
C GLY A 159 -6.62 -0.35 -6.44
N GLY A 160 -7.68 -0.89 -5.85
CA GLY A 160 -7.62 -1.96 -4.86
C GLY A 160 -8.06 -3.31 -5.41
N SER A 161 -7.56 -4.42 -4.87
CA SER A 161 -8.01 -5.77 -5.27
C SER A 161 -7.79 -6.02 -6.78
N MET A 162 -8.81 -6.46 -7.52
CA MET A 162 -8.81 -6.53 -8.99
C MET A 162 -8.47 -5.18 -9.66
N GLY A 163 -8.85 -4.05 -9.04
CA GLY A 163 -8.47 -2.71 -9.49
C GLY A 163 -6.95 -2.48 -9.42
N GLY A 164 -6.29 -3.07 -8.42
CA GLY A 164 -4.83 -3.04 -8.30
C GLY A 164 -4.12 -3.81 -9.43
N GLN A 165 -4.69 -4.92 -9.90
CA GLN A 165 -4.17 -5.63 -11.08
C GLN A 165 -4.26 -4.76 -12.35
N GLN A 166 -5.31 -3.93 -12.47
CA GLN A 166 -5.44 -2.96 -13.54
C GLN A 166 -4.38 -1.85 -13.43
N VAL A 167 -4.07 -1.36 -12.21
CA VAL A 167 -2.96 -0.41 -11.96
C VAL A 167 -1.63 -1.00 -12.42
N LEU A 168 -1.33 -2.24 -12.02
CA LEU A 168 -0.11 -2.96 -12.42
C LEU A 168 -0.02 -3.10 -13.94
N THR A 169 -1.14 -3.38 -14.61
CA THR A 169 -1.22 -3.49 -16.08
C THR A 169 -0.98 -2.15 -16.77
N TRP A 170 -1.57 -1.06 -16.26
CA TRP A 170 -1.33 0.30 -16.73
C TRP A 170 0.16 0.67 -16.65
N ALA A 171 0.75 0.50 -15.46
CA ALA A 171 2.13 0.86 -15.20
C ALA A 171 3.15 0.06 -16.04
N THR A 172 2.80 -1.14 -16.49
CA THR A 172 3.70 -1.99 -17.29
C THR A 172 3.43 -1.96 -18.78
N SER A 173 2.20 -1.63 -19.21
CA SER A 173 1.80 -1.62 -20.63
C SER A 173 1.86 -0.23 -21.26
N TYR A 174 1.67 0.84 -20.47
CA TYR A 174 1.73 2.24 -20.93
C TYR A 174 2.60 3.07 -19.97
N PRO A 175 3.86 2.67 -19.74
CA PRO A 175 4.69 3.22 -18.67
C PRO A 175 4.96 4.72 -18.80
N GLU A 176 4.98 5.25 -20.02
CA GLU A 176 5.15 6.68 -20.31
C GLU A 176 3.92 7.53 -19.97
N ARG A 177 2.74 6.91 -19.77
CA ARG A 177 1.46 7.61 -19.55
C ARG A 177 1.03 7.66 -18.08
N VAL A 178 1.85 7.16 -17.17
CA VAL A 178 1.52 7.05 -15.74
C VAL A 178 2.62 7.68 -14.91
N ALA A 179 2.32 8.77 -14.21
CA ALA A 179 3.29 9.41 -13.31
C ALA A 179 3.35 8.72 -11.93
N GLY A 180 2.20 8.28 -11.40
CA GLY A 180 2.09 7.57 -10.13
C GLY A 180 1.15 6.36 -10.20
N ALA A 181 1.51 5.27 -9.51
CA ALA A 181 0.72 4.06 -9.39
C ALA A 181 0.49 3.73 -7.91
N VAL A 182 -0.79 3.61 -7.52
CA VAL A 182 -1.21 3.25 -6.16
C VAL A 182 -1.93 1.90 -6.21
N ALA A 183 -1.27 0.87 -5.66
CA ALA A 183 -1.76 -0.49 -5.61
C ALA A 183 -2.15 -0.85 -4.17
N LEU A 184 -3.44 -1.08 -3.93
CA LEU A 184 -3.99 -1.38 -2.60
C LEU A 184 -4.44 -2.84 -2.55
N ALA A 185 -4.08 -3.59 -1.49
CA ALA A 185 -4.60 -4.94 -1.24
C ALA A 185 -4.66 -5.82 -2.52
N THR A 186 -3.54 -5.91 -3.24
CA THR A 186 -3.49 -6.55 -4.57
C THR A 186 -2.19 -7.34 -4.74
N SER A 187 -2.08 -8.05 -5.85
CA SER A 187 -0.94 -8.90 -6.13
C SER A 187 -0.64 -9.01 -7.62
N ALA A 188 0.61 -9.37 -7.94
CA ALA A 188 1.08 -9.65 -9.30
C ALA A 188 0.45 -10.91 -9.94
N ARG A 189 -0.19 -11.75 -9.12
CA ARG A 189 -0.93 -12.96 -9.48
C ARG A 189 -1.69 -13.45 -8.26
N LEU A 190 -2.84 -14.10 -8.46
CA LEU A 190 -3.57 -14.71 -7.35
C LEU A 190 -2.81 -15.89 -6.73
N THR A 191 -3.05 -16.12 -5.43
CA THR A 191 -2.62 -17.35 -4.76
C THR A 191 -3.47 -18.54 -5.24
N THR A 192 -2.93 -19.75 -5.12
CA THR A 192 -3.70 -20.98 -5.40
C THR A 192 -4.95 -21.09 -4.52
N GLN A 193 -4.90 -20.57 -3.30
CA GLN A 193 -6.03 -20.57 -2.38
C GLN A 193 -7.12 -19.58 -2.83
N ALA A 194 -6.76 -18.35 -3.22
CA ALA A 194 -7.69 -17.39 -3.78
C ALA A 194 -8.37 -17.95 -5.05
N LEU A 195 -7.58 -18.51 -5.96
CA LEU A 195 -8.06 -19.18 -7.17
C LEU A 195 -9.08 -20.30 -6.88
N ALA A 196 -8.86 -21.08 -5.81
CA ALA A 196 -9.78 -22.15 -5.42
C ALA A 196 -11.15 -21.61 -5.00
N PHE A 197 -11.21 -20.48 -4.28
CA PHE A 197 -12.48 -19.83 -3.92
C PHE A 197 -13.24 -19.35 -5.16
N ASP A 198 -12.54 -18.72 -6.12
CA ASP A 198 -13.16 -18.25 -7.36
C ASP A 198 -13.70 -19.41 -8.21
N ILE A 199 -12.98 -20.53 -8.29
CA ILE A 199 -13.47 -21.75 -8.96
C ILE A 199 -14.75 -22.27 -8.32
N VAL A 200 -14.83 -22.32 -6.99
CA VAL A 200 -16.04 -22.76 -6.29
C VAL A 200 -17.21 -21.82 -6.56
N GLY A 201 -16.99 -20.50 -6.48
CA GLY A 201 -18.02 -19.50 -6.78
C GLY A 201 -18.55 -19.60 -8.22
N ARG A 202 -17.65 -19.71 -9.21
CA ARG A 202 -18.06 -19.89 -10.60
C ARG A 202 -18.82 -21.20 -10.84
N ASN A 203 -18.43 -22.29 -10.16
CA ASN A 203 -19.15 -23.55 -10.25
C ASN A 203 -20.53 -23.48 -9.62
N ALA A 204 -20.71 -22.77 -8.50
CA ALA A 204 -22.01 -22.54 -7.89
C ALA A 204 -22.98 -21.87 -8.87
N ILE A 205 -22.52 -20.82 -9.56
CA ILE A 205 -23.30 -20.13 -10.61
C ILE A 205 -23.66 -21.06 -11.76
N ARG A 206 -22.67 -21.76 -12.33
CA ARG A 206 -22.88 -22.62 -13.52
C ARG A 206 -23.77 -23.83 -13.24
N ARG A 207 -23.88 -24.27 -11.99
CA ARG A 207 -24.70 -25.41 -11.56
C ARG A 207 -26.09 -25.01 -11.09
N ASP A 208 -26.38 -23.71 -11.01
CA ASP A 208 -27.73 -23.24 -10.72
C ASP A 208 -28.68 -23.67 -11.85
N ALA A 209 -29.84 -24.23 -11.49
CA ALA A 209 -30.84 -24.69 -12.44
C ALA A 209 -31.34 -23.57 -13.35
N ASN A 210 -31.32 -22.33 -12.87
CA ASN A 210 -31.73 -21.14 -13.62
C ASN A 210 -30.57 -20.49 -14.39
N PHE A 211 -29.36 -21.07 -14.42
CA PHE A 211 -28.25 -20.55 -15.21
C PHE A 211 -28.51 -20.64 -16.71
N GLU A 212 -29.26 -21.66 -17.15
CA GLU A 212 -29.76 -21.76 -18.53
C GLU A 212 -28.67 -21.61 -19.60
N GLY A 213 -27.48 -22.17 -19.35
CA GLY A 213 -26.31 -22.06 -20.23
C GLY A 213 -25.86 -20.60 -20.45
N GLY A 214 -26.02 -19.74 -19.45
CA GLY A 214 -25.72 -18.31 -19.54
C GLY A 214 -26.75 -17.49 -20.33
N ARG A 215 -27.90 -18.07 -20.68
CA ARG A 215 -29.02 -17.43 -21.42
C ARG A 215 -30.24 -17.12 -20.55
N TYR A 216 -30.04 -16.98 -19.24
CA TYR A 216 -31.10 -16.77 -18.25
C TYR A 216 -31.89 -15.46 -18.46
N LEU A 217 -31.23 -14.37 -18.89
CA LEU A 217 -31.91 -13.10 -19.19
C LEU A 217 -32.93 -13.23 -20.34
N GLU A 218 -32.63 -14.05 -21.36
CA GLU A 218 -33.54 -14.32 -22.47
C GLU A 218 -34.76 -15.14 -22.05
N LYS A 219 -34.62 -15.92 -20.97
CA LYS A 219 -35.70 -16.74 -20.38
C LYS A 219 -36.44 -16.05 -19.23
N GLY A 220 -36.06 -14.82 -18.88
CA GLY A 220 -36.64 -14.09 -17.76
C GLY A 220 -36.33 -14.71 -16.40
N THR A 221 -35.22 -15.44 -16.28
CA THR A 221 -34.75 -16.07 -15.05
C THR A 221 -33.39 -15.50 -14.62
N ALA A 222 -32.91 -15.90 -13.44
CA ALA A 222 -31.55 -15.60 -12.97
C ALA A 222 -31.01 -16.74 -12.10
N PRO A 223 -29.70 -17.07 -12.18
CA PRO A 223 -29.04 -18.04 -11.30
C PRO A 223 -28.79 -17.43 -9.91
N ALA A 224 -29.86 -16.97 -9.27
CA ALA A 224 -29.82 -16.19 -8.04
C ALA A 224 -29.17 -16.96 -6.89
N ALA A 225 -29.47 -18.26 -6.74
CA ALA A 225 -28.92 -19.06 -5.66
C ALA A 225 -27.42 -19.30 -5.85
N GLY A 226 -26.99 -19.63 -7.07
CA GLY A 226 -25.58 -19.82 -7.41
C GLY A 226 -24.77 -18.53 -7.25
N LEU A 227 -25.31 -17.39 -7.68
CA LEU A 227 -24.66 -16.08 -7.52
C LEU A 227 -24.60 -15.65 -6.05
N ALA A 228 -25.66 -15.87 -5.27
CA ALA A 228 -25.66 -15.61 -3.84
C ALA A 228 -24.61 -16.46 -3.11
N LEU A 229 -24.50 -17.76 -3.42
CA LEU A 229 -23.47 -18.64 -2.85
C LEU A 229 -22.06 -18.17 -3.19
N ALA A 230 -21.82 -17.76 -4.45
CA ALA A 230 -20.55 -17.19 -4.86
C ALA A 230 -20.21 -15.92 -4.05
N ARG A 231 -21.19 -15.03 -3.86
CA ARG A 231 -21.02 -13.83 -3.03
C ARG A 231 -20.75 -14.17 -1.57
N MET A 232 -21.47 -15.11 -0.98
CA MET A 232 -21.25 -15.54 0.41
C MET A 232 -19.82 -16.05 0.60
N LEU A 233 -19.34 -16.85 -0.35
CA LEU A 233 -17.97 -17.37 -0.32
C LEU A 233 -16.93 -16.24 -0.40
N GLY A 234 -17.10 -15.31 -1.33
CA GLY A 234 -16.24 -14.12 -1.41
C GLY A 234 -16.32 -13.28 -0.14
N HIS A 235 -17.51 -13.07 0.42
CA HIS A 235 -17.68 -12.27 1.64
C HIS A 235 -16.94 -12.85 2.84
N ILE A 236 -16.84 -14.18 2.93
CA ILE A 236 -16.03 -14.84 3.95
C ILE A 236 -14.55 -14.51 3.76
N THR A 237 -14.06 -14.44 2.51
CA THR A 237 -12.65 -14.13 2.22
C THR A 237 -12.32 -12.65 2.38
N TYR A 238 -13.31 -11.76 2.36
CA TYR A 238 -13.06 -10.33 2.53
C TYR A 238 -12.87 -9.90 3.99
N LEU A 239 -13.42 -10.67 4.93
CA LEU A 239 -13.34 -10.39 6.37
C LEU A 239 -12.19 -11.16 7.03
N SER A 240 -11.58 -10.56 8.05
CA SER A 240 -10.59 -11.25 8.86
C SER A 240 -11.24 -12.23 9.86
N PRO A 241 -10.48 -13.23 10.36
CA PRO A 241 -10.92 -14.07 11.46
C PRO A 241 -11.27 -13.29 12.73
N GLN A 242 -10.62 -12.14 12.97
CA GLN A 242 -10.90 -11.27 14.11
C GLN A 242 -12.24 -10.56 13.93
N ALA A 243 -12.47 -9.91 12.79
CA ALA A 243 -13.73 -9.25 12.46
C ALA A 243 -14.91 -10.24 12.52
N MET A 244 -14.74 -11.46 12.03
CA MET A 244 -15.75 -12.51 12.13
C MET A 244 -16.08 -12.87 13.58
N ARG A 245 -15.08 -12.96 14.48
CA ARG A 245 -15.30 -13.22 15.90
C ARG A 245 -15.99 -12.07 16.61
N GLU A 246 -15.54 -10.84 16.35
CA GLU A 246 -16.10 -9.63 16.96
C GLU A 246 -17.56 -9.41 16.54
N LYS A 247 -17.86 -9.62 15.25
CA LYS A 247 -19.20 -9.39 14.68
C LYS A 247 -20.23 -10.46 15.05
N PHE A 248 -19.82 -11.73 15.20
CA PHE A 248 -20.76 -12.85 15.33
C PHE A 248 -20.57 -13.70 16.60
N GLY A 249 -19.48 -13.52 17.34
CA GLY A 249 -19.14 -14.37 18.48
C GLY A 249 -20.10 -14.22 19.65
N ALA A 250 -20.49 -12.99 19.98
CA ALA A 250 -21.41 -12.70 21.08
C ALA A 250 -22.83 -13.24 20.81
N ASP A 251 -23.33 -13.02 19.59
CA ASP A 251 -24.73 -13.30 19.22
C ASP A 251 -24.86 -14.56 18.35
N ARG A 252 -23.96 -15.54 18.53
CA ARG A 252 -23.81 -16.71 17.63
C ARG A 252 -25.11 -17.47 17.38
N PHE A 253 -25.93 -17.61 18.42
CA PHE A 253 -27.18 -18.37 18.41
C PHE A 253 -28.43 -17.48 18.30
N GLU A 254 -28.26 -16.19 17.98
CA GLU A 254 -29.35 -15.22 17.83
C GLU A 254 -29.49 -14.80 16.36
N PRO A 255 -30.08 -15.64 15.50
CA PRO A 255 -30.24 -15.33 14.08
C PRO A 255 -31.30 -14.25 13.85
N ARG A 256 -31.10 -13.46 12.78
CA ARG A 256 -32.09 -12.45 12.36
C ARG A 256 -33.12 -13.02 11.39
N GLU A 257 -34.34 -12.52 11.50
CA GLU A 257 -35.45 -12.87 10.62
C GLU A 257 -35.30 -12.16 9.25
N PHE A 258 -34.81 -12.88 8.24
CA PHE A 258 -34.83 -12.44 6.84
C PHE A 258 -35.61 -13.43 5.97
N THR A 259 -36.29 -12.96 4.93
CA THR A 259 -37.02 -13.82 3.98
C THR A 259 -36.05 -14.41 2.95
N THR A 260 -35.43 -15.54 3.26
CA THR A 260 -34.45 -16.21 2.39
C THR A 260 -34.50 -17.74 2.54
N GLN A 261 -34.08 -18.46 1.50
CA GLN A 261 -34.06 -19.94 1.44
C GLN A 261 -32.80 -20.57 2.06
N PHE A 262 -31.82 -19.74 2.45
CA PHE A 262 -30.56 -20.19 3.07
C PHE A 262 -30.68 -20.48 4.57
N GLU A 263 -29.67 -21.13 5.14
CA GLU A 263 -29.60 -21.51 6.56
C GLU A 263 -29.59 -20.28 7.48
N LYS A 264 -30.38 -20.34 8.56
CA LYS A 264 -30.54 -19.26 9.55
C LYS A 264 -30.32 -19.74 10.97
N ARG A 265 -29.68 -20.89 11.18
CA ARG A 265 -29.51 -21.41 12.55
C ARG A 265 -28.54 -20.54 13.34
N PHE A 266 -27.61 -19.88 12.65
CA PHE A 266 -26.59 -19.03 13.23
C PHE A 266 -26.69 -17.60 12.70
N SER A 267 -26.31 -16.62 13.51
CA SER A 267 -26.31 -15.19 13.13
C SER A 267 -25.48 -14.92 11.86
N VAL A 268 -24.31 -15.56 11.74
CA VAL A 268 -23.48 -15.52 10.52
C VAL A 268 -24.20 -16.04 9.28
N GLY A 269 -25.04 -17.08 9.42
CA GLY A 269 -25.83 -17.62 8.30
C GLY A 269 -26.86 -16.61 7.80
N SER A 270 -27.61 -15.98 8.73
CA SER A 270 -28.56 -14.92 8.40
C SER A 270 -27.90 -13.69 7.76
N TYR A 271 -26.69 -13.33 8.19
CA TYR A 271 -25.90 -12.24 7.60
C TYR A 271 -25.44 -12.54 6.18
N LEU A 272 -24.81 -13.70 5.96
CA LEU A 272 -24.33 -14.10 4.64
C LEU A 272 -25.47 -14.20 3.63
N ALA A 273 -26.62 -14.72 4.06
CA ALA A 273 -27.82 -14.75 3.24
C ALA A 273 -28.26 -13.35 2.79
N TYR A 274 -28.33 -12.39 3.72
CA TYR A 274 -28.65 -10.99 3.41
C TYR A 274 -27.66 -10.37 2.42
N GLN A 275 -26.35 -10.58 2.61
CA GLN A 275 -25.31 -10.06 1.69
C GLN A 275 -25.42 -10.71 0.30
N GLY A 276 -25.73 -12.01 0.25
CA GLY A 276 -25.98 -12.72 -1.00
C GLY A 276 -27.18 -12.15 -1.77
N ASP A 277 -28.33 -12.02 -1.10
CA ASP A 277 -29.57 -11.52 -1.71
C ASP A 277 -29.38 -10.08 -2.23
N LYS A 278 -28.74 -9.19 -1.45
CA LYS A 278 -28.43 -7.83 -1.87
C LYS A 278 -27.53 -7.74 -3.09
N PHE A 279 -26.56 -8.64 -3.21
CA PHE A 279 -25.65 -8.67 -4.35
C PHE A 279 -26.34 -9.14 -5.64
N VAL A 280 -27.23 -10.13 -5.53
CA VAL A 280 -28.01 -10.64 -6.66
C VAL A 280 -28.89 -9.55 -7.28
N GLU A 281 -29.39 -8.61 -6.49
CA GLU A 281 -30.19 -7.47 -6.99
C GLU A 281 -29.41 -6.57 -7.97
N ARG A 282 -28.09 -6.46 -7.82
CA ARG A 282 -27.27 -5.42 -8.50
C ARG A 282 -26.19 -5.94 -9.44
N PHE A 283 -25.97 -7.26 -9.52
CA PHE A 283 -24.86 -7.84 -10.26
C PHE A 283 -25.30 -8.96 -11.19
N ASP A 284 -24.74 -8.99 -12.40
CA ASP A 284 -25.01 -10.01 -13.40
C ASP A 284 -24.08 -11.23 -13.24
N ALA A 285 -24.65 -12.44 -13.30
CA ALA A 285 -23.91 -13.66 -13.04
C ALA A 285 -22.85 -13.96 -14.11
N ASN A 286 -23.15 -13.76 -15.40
CA ASN A 286 -22.16 -13.92 -16.46
C ASN A 286 -21.03 -12.91 -16.32
N SER A 287 -21.33 -11.67 -15.93
CA SER A 287 -20.32 -10.64 -15.66
C SER A 287 -19.41 -11.05 -14.50
N TYR A 288 -19.95 -11.64 -13.43
CA TYR A 288 -19.15 -12.25 -12.36
C TYR A 288 -18.21 -13.34 -12.90
N LEU A 289 -18.71 -14.23 -13.76
CA LEU A 289 -17.90 -15.29 -14.37
C LEU A 289 -16.74 -14.73 -15.20
N LYS A 290 -16.97 -13.66 -15.98
CA LYS A 290 -15.94 -13.07 -16.85
C LYS A 290 -14.91 -12.28 -16.04
N LEU A 291 -15.34 -11.43 -15.11
CA LEU A 291 -14.43 -10.62 -14.30
C LEU A 291 -13.59 -11.46 -13.33
N SER A 292 -14.20 -12.46 -12.66
CA SER A 292 -13.43 -13.37 -11.79
C SER A 292 -12.41 -14.19 -12.57
N LEU A 293 -12.75 -14.60 -13.81
CA LEU A 293 -11.80 -15.30 -14.67
C LEU A 293 -10.68 -14.38 -15.16
N ALA A 294 -10.96 -13.11 -15.47
CA ALA A 294 -9.92 -12.13 -15.80
C ALA A 294 -8.94 -11.93 -14.64
N MET A 295 -9.44 -11.86 -13.40
CA MET A 295 -8.64 -11.76 -12.18
C MET A 295 -7.73 -12.99 -11.98
N ASP A 296 -8.25 -14.19 -12.26
CA ASP A 296 -7.49 -15.45 -12.19
C ASP A 296 -6.40 -15.58 -13.25
N LEU A 297 -6.66 -15.07 -14.45
CA LEU A 297 -5.74 -15.12 -15.58
C LEU A 297 -4.62 -14.08 -15.48
N PHE A 298 -4.75 -13.10 -14.59
CA PHE A 298 -3.72 -12.08 -14.39
C PHE A 298 -2.45 -12.68 -13.78
N ASP A 299 -1.35 -12.61 -14.51
CA ASP A 299 -0.03 -13.09 -14.07
C ASP A 299 1.09 -12.19 -14.63
N LEU A 300 1.73 -11.40 -13.77
CA LEU A 300 2.94 -10.64 -14.10
C LEU A 300 4.24 -11.42 -13.87
N GLY A 301 4.16 -12.66 -13.41
CA GLY A 301 5.29 -13.56 -13.22
C GLY A 301 5.25 -14.29 -11.88
N GLY A 302 5.23 -15.62 -11.91
CA GLY A 302 5.31 -16.47 -10.72
C GLY A 302 6.71 -16.66 -10.11
N THR A 303 7.73 -15.97 -10.59
CA THR A 303 9.08 -15.97 -10.00
C THR A 303 9.58 -14.52 -9.86
N PRO A 304 10.48 -14.23 -8.89
CA PRO A 304 11.04 -12.89 -8.74
C PRO A 304 11.67 -12.33 -10.02
N GLU A 305 12.30 -13.18 -10.83
CA GLU A 305 12.96 -12.77 -12.08
C GLU A 305 11.94 -12.33 -13.14
N LYS A 306 10.85 -13.09 -13.31
CA LYS A 306 9.79 -12.76 -14.27
C LYS A 306 9.01 -11.53 -13.83
N LEU A 307 8.71 -11.43 -12.53
CA LEU A 307 8.07 -10.26 -11.96
C LEU A 307 8.96 -9.02 -12.14
N SER A 308 10.27 -9.14 -11.90
CA SER A 308 11.27 -8.09 -12.15
C SER A 308 11.32 -7.67 -13.62
N GLN A 309 11.34 -8.63 -14.53
CA GLN A 309 11.31 -8.35 -15.97
C GLN A 309 10.09 -7.51 -16.36
N ASN A 310 8.90 -7.82 -15.85
CA ASN A 310 7.69 -7.07 -16.18
C ASN A 310 7.61 -5.72 -15.47
N LEU A 311 7.91 -5.64 -14.17
CA LEU A 311 7.89 -4.39 -13.42
C LEU A 311 9.01 -3.42 -13.83
N SER A 312 10.11 -3.91 -14.40
CA SER A 312 11.21 -3.07 -14.91
C SER A 312 10.75 -2.07 -15.98
N LYS A 313 9.67 -2.39 -16.71
CA LYS A 313 9.06 -1.54 -17.75
C LYS A 313 8.45 -0.25 -17.18
N SER A 314 8.01 -0.26 -15.92
CA SER A 314 7.34 0.89 -15.31
C SER A 314 8.27 2.09 -15.14
N LEU A 315 7.75 3.30 -15.36
CA LEU A 315 8.47 4.56 -15.13
C LEU A 315 7.90 5.40 -13.98
N CYS A 316 6.71 5.02 -13.50
CA CYS A 316 5.97 5.72 -12.45
C CYS A 316 6.63 5.62 -11.08
N ARG A 317 6.20 6.50 -10.18
CA ARG A 317 6.33 6.30 -8.73
C ARG A 317 5.33 5.28 -8.25
N TRP A 318 5.68 4.51 -7.23
CA TRP A 318 4.86 3.44 -6.66
C TRP A 318 4.51 3.73 -5.21
N LEU A 319 3.25 3.56 -4.87
CA LEU A 319 2.76 3.36 -3.51
C LEU A 319 2.06 2.00 -3.47
N ILE A 320 2.58 1.10 -2.63
CA ILE A 320 1.99 -0.21 -2.39
C ILE A 320 1.48 -0.23 -0.96
N ILE A 321 0.18 -0.55 -0.77
CA ILE A 321 -0.43 -0.66 0.54
C ILE A 321 -1.06 -2.04 0.70
N SER A 322 -0.74 -2.71 1.79
CA SER A 322 -1.35 -3.97 2.23
C SER A 322 -1.98 -3.81 3.61
N PHE A 323 -2.74 -4.81 4.05
CA PHE A 323 -3.42 -4.80 5.35
C PHE A 323 -3.09 -6.09 6.10
N THR A 324 -2.71 -5.99 7.37
CA THR A 324 -2.14 -7.10 8.15
C THR A 324 -3.05 -8.32 8.28
N SER A 325 -4.37 -8.12 8.18
CA SER A 325 -5.36 -9.19 8.32
C SER A 325 -5.99 -9.64 7.00
N ASP A 326 -5.53 -9.12 5.86
CA ASP A 326 -5.92 -9.60 4.55
C ASP A 326 -5.34 -10.99 4.30
N TRP A 327 -6.22 -11.93 3.96
CA TRP A 327 -5.85 -13.30 3.66
C TRP A 327 -6.29 -13.74 2.25
N LEU A 328 -6.96 -12.85 1.51
CA LEU A 328 -7.26 -13.03 0.08
C LEU A 328 -6.11 -12.53 -0.78
N PHE A 329 -5.57 -11.34 -0.45
CA PHE A 329 -4.35 -10.76 -1.00
C PHE A 329 -3.34 -10.52 0.14
N PRO A 330 -2.68 -11.58 0.64
CA PRO A 330 -1.83 -11.48 1.81
C PRO A 330 -0.72 -10.43 1.65
N PRO A 331 -0.30 -9.73 2.72
CA PRO A 331 0.77 -8.73 2.68
C PRO A 331 2.07 -9.22 2.03
N GLU A 332 2.36 -10.52 2.12
CA GLU A 332 3.50 -11.16 1.47
C GLU A 332 3.50 -10.92 -0.04
N GLN A 333 2.34 -10.92 -0.71
CA GLN A 333 2.27 -10.66 -2.15
C GLN A 333 2.57 -9.19 -2.50
N SER A 334 2.25 -8.26 -1.60
CA SER A 334 2.63 -6.85 -1.74
C SER A 334 4.12 -6.63 -1.48
N LEU A 335 4.69 -7.38 -0.53
CA LEU A 335 6.13 -7.43 -0.31
C LEU A 335 6.89 -8.03 -1.48
N GLU A 336 6.39 -9.08 -2.14
CA GLU A 336 7.00 -9.64 -3.34
C GLU A 336 7.17 -8.58 -4.44
N MET A 337 6.15 -7.77 -4.69
CA MET A 337 6.22 -6.66 -5.64
C MET A 337 7.22 -5.58 -5.18
N THR A 338 7.17 -5.19 -3.91
CA THR A 338 8.08 -4.17 -3.33
C THR A 338 9.54 -4.62 -3.42
N ASN A 339 9.82 -5.89 -3.07
CA ASN A 339 11.14 -6.48 -3.06
C ASN A 339 11.78 -6.57 -4.44
N VAL A 340 10.96 -6.63 -5.49
CA VAL A 340 11.41 -6.58 -6.88
C VAL A 340 11.66 -5.13 -7.35
N LEU A 341 10.84 -4.17 -6.90
CA LEU A 341 10.98 -2.76 -7.26
C LEU A 341 12.23 -2.10 -6.66
N ILE A 342 12.63 -2.51 -5.45
CA ILE A 342 13.81 -2.01 -4.74
C ILE A 342 15.10 -2.18 -5.57
N PRO A 343 15.52 -3.40 -5.97
CA PRO A 343 16.77 -3.59 -6.71
C PRO A 343 16.73 -2.99 -8.12
N LEU A 344 15.52 -2.83 -8.70
CA LEU A 344 15.30 -2.09 -9.94
C LEU A 344 15.46 -0.56 -9.77
N ARG A 345 15.73 -0.07 -8.55
CA ARG A 345 15.83 1.35 -8.19
C ARG A 345 14.58 2.16 -8.60
N LYS A 346 13.40 1.53 -8.55
CA LYS A 346 12.15 2.24 -8.78
C LYS A 346 11.81 3.10 -7.56
N PRO A 347 11.25 4.30 -7.74
CA PRO A 347 10.77 5.11 -6.64
C PRO A 347 9.52 4.46 -6.03
N VAL A 348 9.72 3.65 -4.98
CA VAL A 348 8.67 2.88 -4.31
C VAL A 348 8.55 3.28 -2.85
N SER A 349 7.31 3.37 -2.37
CA SER A 349 6.98 3.37 -0.94
C SER A 349 6.01 2.24 -0.64
N TYR A 350 6.15 1.64 0.54
CA TYR A 350 5.34 0.49 0.98
C TYR A 350 4.91 0.64 2.43
N CYS A 351 3.64 0.34 2.71
CA CYS A 351 3.10 0.27 4.07
C CYS A 351 2.10 -0.89 4.21
N ASN A 352 2.30 -1.73 5.22
CA ASN A 352 1.37 -2.76 5.70
C ASN A 352 0.57 -2.20 6.89
N ILE A 353 -0.67 -1.82 6.62
CA ILE A 353 -1.54 -1.17 7.60
C ILE A 353 -2.04 -2.19 8.61
N VAL A 354 -1.85 -1.89 9.89
CA VAL A 354 -2.43 -2.68 10.98
C VAL A 354 -3.94 -2.54 10.93
N SER A 355 -4.62 -3.61 10.53
CA SER A 355 -6.07 -3.62 10.35
C SER A 355 -6.66 -4.93 10.86
N SER A 356 -7.88 -4.87 11.40
CA SER A 356 -8.71 -6.04 11.74
C SER A 356 -9.78 -6.34 10.67
N CYS A 357 -9.91 -5.51 9.63
CA CYS A 357 -11.03 -5.58 8.69
C CYS A 357 -10.88 -6.63 7.58
N GLY A 358 -9.67 -7.16 7.36
CA GLY A 358 -9.38 -8.07 6.26
C GLY A 358 -9.18 -7.35 4.93
N HIS A 359 -9.54 -7.99 3.83
CA HIS A 359 -9.41 -7.43 2.49
C HIS A 359 -10.27 -6.16 2.27
N ASP A 360 -11.44 -6.08 2.90
CA ASP A 360 -12.34 -4.93 2.77
C ASP A 360 -11.80 -3.65 3.45
N ALA A 361 -10.67 -3.71 4.16
CA ALA A 361 -10.10 -2.58 4.90
C ALA A 361 -9.96 -1.29 4.07
N PHE A 362 -9.56 -1.39 2.79
CA PHE A 362 -9.42 -0.21 1.92
C PHE A 362 -10.74 0.45 1.52
N LEU A 363 -11.89 -0.14 1.87
CA LEU A 363 -13.23 0.38 1.62
C LEU A 363 -13.92 0.89 2.90
N LEU A 364 -13.26 0.79 4.06
CA LEU A 364 -13.81 1.12 5.37
C LEU A 364 -13.09 2.33 6.00
N GLU A 365 -13.78 2.98 6.93
CA GLU A 365 -13.30 4.19 7.62
C GLU A 365 -12.23 3.90 8.66
N ASP A 366 -12.21 2.68 9.23
CA ASP A 366 -11.37 2.28 10.37
C ASP A 366 -9.88 2.63 10.16
N ASP A 367 -9.36 2.35 8.97
CA ASP A 367 -7.95 2.53 8.63
C ASP A 367 -7.68 3.79 7.79
N LEU A 368 -8.73 4.53 7.42
CA LEU A 368 -8.67 5.72 6.57
C LEU A 368 -7.69 6.79 7.08
N PRO A 369 -7.56 7.04 8.41
CA PRO A 369 -6.61 8.03 8.92
C PRO A 369 -5.15 7.78 8.52
N ILE A 370 -4.77 6.53 8.21
CA ILE A 370 -3.42 6.19 7.76
C ILE A 370 -3.39 5.98 6.24
N TYR A 371 -4.16 5.04 5.70
CA TYR A 371 -4.05 4.71 4.27
C TYR A 371 -4.55 5.86 3.37
N GLY A 372 -5.57 6.59 3.79
CA GLY A 372 -6.06 7.77 3.09
C GLY A 372 -5.01 8.87 3.04
N GLU A 373 -4.38 9.17 4.17
CA GLU A 373 -3.31 10.18 4.22
C GLU A 373 -2.04 9.75 3.47
N LEU A 374 -1.74 8.44 3.39
CA LEU A 374 -0.66 7.93 2.53
C LEU A 374 -0.96 8.20 1.05
N VAL A 375 -2.19 7.92 0.60
CA VAL A 375 -2.62 8.18 -0.79
C VAL A 375 -2.56 9.67 -1.09
N ARG A 376 -3.06 10.52 -0.18
CA ARG A 376 -3.00 11.99 -0.31
C ARG A 376 -1.56 12.48 -0.45
N ALA A 377 -0.69 12.10 0.49
CA ALA A 377 0.71 12.50 0.49
C ALA A 377 1.42 12.05 -0.79
N PHE A 378 1.15 10.83 -1.25
CA PHE A 378 1.69 10.32 -2.50
C PHE A 378 1.25 11.16 -3.71
N LEU A 379 -0.04 11.45 -3.86
CA LEU A 379 -0.55 12.26 -4.96
C LEU A 379 0.04 13.67 -4.95
N ASP A 380 0.18 14.28 -3.77
CA ASP A 380 0.82 15.58 -3.60
C ASP A 380 2.28 15.56 -4.09
N ASN A 381 3.03 14.50 -3.76
CA ASN A 381 4.41 14.33 -4.19
C ASN A 381 4.55 14.11 -5.71
N VAL A 382 3.61 13.39 -6.31
CA VAL A 382 3.62 13.14 -7.76
C VAL A 382 3.26 14.41 -8.53
N HIS A 383 2.28 15.19 -8.06
CA HIS A 383 1.80 16.38 -8.76
C HIS A 383 2.76 17.57 -8.67
N ASN A 384 3.25 17.89 -7.47
CA ASN A 384 4.01 19.11 -7.26
C ASN A 384 5.52 18.94 -7.48
N GLY A 385 6.03 17.69 -7.53
CA GLY A 385 7.46 17.37 -7.57
C GLY A 385 8.28 17.90 -6.37
N THR A 386 7.63 18.65 -5.47
CA THR A 386 8.20 19.39 -4.35
C THR A 386 7.35 19.07 -3.12
N PRO A 387 7.96 18.55 -2.04
CA PRO A 387 7.24 18.17 -0.83
C PRO A 387 6.49 19.35 -0.21
N ARG A 388 5.43 19.08 0.56
CA ARG A 388 4.91 20.06 1.51
C ARG A 388 6.03 20.45 2.47
N GLU A 389 6.21 21.74 2.74
CA GLU A 389 6.95 22.20 3.91
C GLU A 389 6.16 21.76 5.14
N VAL A 390 6.50 20.58 5.66
CA VAL A 390 6.03 20.13 6.96
C VAL A 390 6.95 20.79 7.98
N GLU A 391 6.42 21.74 8.77
CA GLU A 391 7.22 22.44 9.79
C GLU A 391 7.95 21.41 10.68
N ASP A 392 9.29 21.47 10.66
CA ASP A 392 10.18 20.54 11.38
C ASP A 392 9.89 20.50 12.89
N ASP A 393 9.37 21.60 13.45
CA ASP A 393 9.23 21.80 14.89
C ASP A 393 7.96 21.21 15.50
N ALA A 394 6.90 20.90 14.75
CA ALA A 394 5.65 20.36 15.34
C ALA A 394 5.65 18.82 15.43
N LEU A 395 6.37 18.14 14.54
CA LEU A 395 6.37 16.68 14.44
C LEU A 395 7.62 16.03 15.07
N ASP A 396 8.83 16.60 15.04
CA ASP A 396 10.00 15.90 15.60
C ASP A 396 10.18 16.03 17.14
N VAL A 397 9.18 16.60 17.85
CA VAL A 397 9.24 16.99 19.28
C VAL A 397 9.44 15.82 20.27
N TYR A 398 9.17 14.58 19.88
CA TYR A 398 8.88 13.52 20.87
C TYR A 398 9.93 12.41 21.04
N ALA A 399 11.03 12.39 20.27
CA ALA A 399 12.07 11.36 20.42
C ALA A 399 13.41 11.95 20.89
N PRO A 400 13.87 11.68 22.13
CA PRO A 400 15.16 12.14 22.59
C PRO A 400 16.31 11.40 21.90
N THR A 401 17.33 12.16 21.49
CA THR A 401 18.42 11.68 20.63
C THR A 401 19.78 11.68 21.31
N SER A 402 19.83 12.17 22.55
CA SER A 402 20.96 12.03 23.46
C SER A 402 20.59 11.23 24.69
N ILE A 403 21.59 10.75 25.42
CA ILE A 403 21.38 9.96 26.63
C ILE A 403 20.59 10.77 27.66
N PHE A 404 20.91 12.04 27.88
CA PHE A 404 20.28 12.86 28.92
C PHE A 404 19.16 13.79 28.41
N GLY A 405 18.95 13.88 27.10
CA GLY A 405 18.09 14.90 26.47
C GLY A 405 18.81 16.25 26.42
N SER A 406 18.73 16.97 25.29
CA SER A 406 19.39 18.28 25.16
C SER A 406 18.50 19.40 25.72
N HIS A 407 19.06 20.25 26.58
CA HIS A 407 18.44 21.54 26.95
C HIS A 407 18.61 22.61 25.86
N LEU A 408 19.47 22.35 24.87
CA LEU A 408 19.66 23.16 23.68
C LEU A 408 18.60 22.77 22.64
N ARG A 409 17.84 23.75 22.16
CA ARG A 409 16.73 23.59 21.20
C ARG A 409 17.13 22.72 20.00
N ASN A 410 16.34 21.68 19.71
CA ASN A 410 16.07 21.02 18.41
C ASN A 410 17.22 20.72 17.41
N GLN A 411 18.51 20.85 17.75
CA GLN A 411 19.60 20.51 16.82
C GLN A 411 20.08 19.07 17.02
N ARG A 412 19.69 18.19 16.07
CA ARG A 412 20.30 16.87 15.86
C ARG A 412 21.76 17.02 15.40
N ILE A 413 22.67 17.25 16.33
CA ILE A 413 24.11 17.40 16.07
C ILE A 413 24.66 16.14 15.36
N ASP A 414 24.14 14.97 15.72
CA ASP A 414 24.43 13.69 15.08
C ASP A 414 24.10 13.71 13.58
N HIS A 415 22.90 14.18 13.20
CA HIS A 415 22.53 14.32 11.80
C HIS A 415 23.46 15.29 11.05
N ASP A 416 23.84 16.40 11.69
CA ASP A 416 24.73 17.37 11.05
C ASP A 416 26.12 16.79 10.79
N GLN A 417 26.63 15.93 11.69
CA GLN A 417 27.86 15.18 11.44
C GLN A 417 27.67 14.13 10.33
N ILE A 418 26.59 13.35 10.36
CA ILE A 418 26.32 12.34 9.33
C ILE A 418 26.23 12.97 7.94
N VAL A 419 25.55 14.11 7.79
CA VAL A 419 25.45 14.83 6.51
C VAL A 419 26.82 15.27 6.00
N ARG A 420 27.76 15.66 6.89
CA ARG A 420 29.14 16.03 6.49
C ARG A 420 29.97 14.84 6.01
N LEU A 421 29.68 13.63 6.51
CA LEU A 421 30.38 12.39 6.15
C LEU A 421 29.92 11.84 4.78
N ILE A 422 28.72 12.22 4.34
CA ILE A 422 28.11 11.74 3.10
C ILE A 422 28.48 12.68 1.94
N GLN A 423 29.06 12.11 0.89
CA GLN A 423 29.39 12.88 -0.31
C GLN A 423 28.13 13.49 -0.94
N PRO A 424 28.18 14.74 -1.44
CA PRO A 424 27.07 15.32 -2.19
C PRO A 424 26.66 14.42 -3.36
N THR A 425 25.37 14.38 -3.69
CA THR A 425 24.77 13.55 -4.76
C THR A 425 24.78 12.04 -4.53
N ALA A 426 25.46 11.54 -3.49
CA ALA A 426 25.50 10.11 -3.16
C ALA A 426 24.10 9.56 -2.81
N SER A 427 23.88 8.29 -3.16
CA SER A 427 22.69 7.52 -2.78
C SER A 427 22.77 7.00 -1.36
N VAL A 428 21.65 7.08 -0.63
CA VAL A 428 21.60 6.77 0.80
C VAL A 428 20.38 5.91 1.13
N LEU A 429 20.63 4.82 1.85
CA LEU A 429 19.62 4.04 2.56
C LEU A 429 19.70 4.35 4.06
N ASP A 430 18.64 4.88 4.63
CA ASP A 430 18.54 5.17 6.06
C ASP A 430 17.72 4.11 6.78
N LEU A 431 18.34 3.36 7.68
CA LEU A 431 17.78 2.20 8.37
C LEU A 431 17.20 2.62 9.73
N GLY A 432 15.88 2.46 9.89
CA GLY A 432 15.17 3.02 11.05
C GLY A 432 15.10 4.53 10.94
N CYS A 433 14.68 5.03 9.76
CA CYS A 433 14.73 6.45 9.42
C CYS A 433 13.76 7.32 10.25
N GLY A 434 12.86 6.70 11.02
CA GLY A 434 11.83 7.38 11.79
C GLY A 434 11.01 8.29 10.88
N ARG A 435 10.91 9.56 11.26
CA ARG A 435 10.17 10.60 10.50
C ARG A 435 10.95 11.14 9.29
N GLY A 436 12.12 10.59 8.98
CA GLY A 436 12.90 10.93 7.78
C GLY A 436 13.65 12.26 7.86
N SER A 437 13.86 12.83 9.05
CA SER A 437 14.53 14.13 9.21
C SER A 437 15.98 14.14 8.70
N LEU A 438 16.71 13.01 8.81
CA LEU A 438 18.03 12.88 8.18
C LEU A 438 17.94 12.92 6.65
N LEU A 439 17.00 12.16 6.08
CA LEU A 439 16.78 12.12 4.62
C LEU A 439 16.37 13.48 4.06
N VAL A 440 15.59 14.28 4.79
CA VAL A 440 15.27 15.67 4.41
C VAL A 440 16.54 16.53 4.34
N LYS A 441 17.40 16.46 5.36
CA LYS A 441 18.69 17.19 5.37
C LYS A 441 19.59 16.74 4.22
N LEU A 442 19.68 15.44 3.94
CA LEU A 442 20.47 14.90 2.83
C LEU A 442 19.93 15.38 1.47
N ARG A 443 18.60 15.41 1.29
CA ARG A 443 17.99 15.96 0.08
C ARG A 443 18.36 17.44 -0.11
N ALA A 444 18.30 18.25 0.97
CA ALA A 444 18.70 19.65 0.94
C ALA A 444 20.20 19.82 0.62
N ASN A 445 21.04 18.85 1.02
CA ASN A 445 22.46 18.77 0.66
C ASN A 445 22.72 18.26 -0.77
N GLY A 446 21.67 18.06 -1.59
CA GLY A 446 21.76 17.65 -2.98
C GLY A 446 21.93 16.16 -3.21
N ASN A 447 21.79 15.32 -2.18
CA ASN A 447 21.79 13.86 -2.32
C ASN A 447 20.57 13.37 -3.14
N ARG A 448 20.77 12.29 -3.89
CA ARG A 448 19.75 11.70 -4.78
C ARG A 448 19.66 10.21 -4.52
N GLY A 449 18.54 9.57 -4.88
CA GLY A 449 18.36 8.14 -4.62
C GLY A 449 18.31 7.85 -3.11
N LEU A 450 17.51 8.65 -2.40
CA LEU A 450 17.27 8.53 -0.96
C LEU A 450 16.12 7.54 -0.71
N MET A 451 16.32 6.63 0.23
CA MET A 451 15.30 5.67 0.66
C MET A 451 15.40 5.46 2.17
N GLY A 452 14.25 5.39 2.84
CA GLY A 452 14.15 5.01 4.24
C GLY A 452 13.59 3.60 4.43
N LEU A 453 14.06 2.90 5.46
CA LEU A 453 13.36 1.77 6.06
C LEU A 453 12.83 2.16 7.43
N GLU A 454 11.57 1.88 7.69
CA GLU A 454 10.93 2.19 8.97
C GLU A 454 9.96 1.07 9.36
N LEU A 455 9.82 0.76 10.64
CA LEU A 455 8.89 -0.26 11.11
C LEU A 455 7.51 0.33 11.41
N ASN A 456 7.47 1.56 11.94
CA ASN A 456 6.26 2.22 12.39
C ASN A 456 5.48 2.87 11.23
N GLN A 457 4.20 2.53 11.07
CA GLN A 457 3.36 3.01 9.96
C GLN A 457 3.08 4.53 10.02
N GLU A 458 3.01 5.13 11.22
CA GLU A 458 2.80 6.58 11.36
C GLU A 458 4.04 7.37 10.89
N ASP A 459 5.23 6.88 11.21
CA ASP A 459 6.49 7.48 10.76
C ASP A 459 6.72 7.29 9.24
N VAL A 460 6.28 6.16 8.68
CA VAL A 460 6.20 5.95 7.22
C VAL A 460 5.30 7.01 6.55
N LEU A 461 4.13 7.30 7.14
CA LEU A 461 3.25 8.35 6.65
C LEU A 461 3.93 9.74 6.68
N VAL A 462 4.60 10.08 7.78
CA VAL A 462 5.32 11.37 7.89
C VAL A 462 6.45 11.46 6.86
N CYS A 463 7.20 10.38 6.62
CA CYS A 463 8.21 10.33 5.57
C CYS A 463 7.60 10.62 4.18
N LEU A 464 6.46 10.02 3.88
CA LEU A 464 5.77 10.24 2.61
C LEU A 464 5.24 11.68 2.51
N GLN A 465 4.69 12.26 3.58
CA GLN A 465 4.29 13.69 3.61
C GLN A 465 5.48 14.63 3.35
N ARG A 466 6.69 14.23 3.78
CA ARG A 466 7.96 14.92 3.50
C ARG A 466 8.53 14.63 2.09
N GLY A 467 7.81 13.89 1.24
CA GLY A 467 8.21 13.57 -0.14
C GLY A 467 9.36 12.59 -0.27
N LEU A 468 9.53 11.72 0.73
CA LEU A 468 10.56 10.68 0.76
C LEU A 468 10.00 9.34 0.26
N ASN A 469 10.88 8.50 -0.29
CA ASN A 469 10.55 7.10 -0.54
C ASN A 469 10.87 6.30 0.72
N VAL A 470 9.90 5.54 1.22
CA VAL A 470 10.05 4.77 2.46
C VAL A 470 9.37 3.41 2.34
N VAL A 471 10.05 2.36 2.77
CA VAL A 471 9.51 0.99 2.78
C VAL A 471 9.35 0.55 4.23
N GLN A 472 8.14 0.12 4.59
CA GLN A 472 7.92 -0.45 5.90
C GLN A 472 8.58 -1.83 6.02
N ALA A 473 9.54 -1.99 6.93
CA ALA A 473 10.27 -3.25 7.10
C ALA A 473 10.83 -3.41 8.53
N ASP A 474 10.91 -4.65 9.00
CA ASP A 474 11.63 -5.00 10.23
C ASP A 474 13.10 -5.28 9.92
N LEU A 475 14.00 -4.49 10.48
CA LEU A 475 15.45 -4.67 10.32
C LEU A 475 15.94 -6.03 10.85
N ASN A 476 15.19 -6.66 11.77
CA ASN A 476 15.52 -8.01 12.26
C ASN A 476 15.25 -9.10 11.21
N SER A 477 14.47 -8.81 10.17
CA SER A 477 14.26 -9.73 9.04
C SER A 477 15.43 -9.73 8.04
N GLY A 478 16.29 -8.71 8.07
CA GLY A 478 17.44 -8.54 7.17
C GLY A 478 17.19 -7.57 6.02
N LEU A 479 18.14 -7.48 5.08
CA LEU A 479 18.11 -6.58 3.92
C LEU A 479 18.12 -7.36 2.59
N ASP A 480 17.58 -8.57 2.58
CA ASP A 480 17.54 -9.47 1.42
C ASP A 480 16.99 -8.83 0.14
N PRO A 481 15.97 -7.92 0.17
CA PRO A 481 15.47 -7.25 -1.04
C PRO A 481 16.49 -6.35 -1.74
N PHE A 482 17.54 -5.93 -1.04
CA PHE A 482 18.53 -4.99 -1.55
C PHE A 482 19.69 -5.71 -2.24
N SER A 483 20.11 -5.19 -3.39
CA SER A 483 21.26 -5.71 -4.14
C SER A 483 22.60 -5.30 -3.52
N ASP A 484 23.64 -6.09 -3.79
CA ASP A 484 25.01 -5.79 -3.37
C ASP A 484 25.48 -4.45 -3.96
N GLY A 485 26.04 -3.59 -3.11
CA GLY A 485 26.52 -2.26 -3.50
C GLY A 485 25.45 -1.35 -4.13
N GLN A 486 24.16 -1.58 -3.82
CA GLN A 486 23.06 -0.81 -4.37
C GLN A 486 23.14 0.68 -4.02
N PHE A 487 23.63 1.01 -2.82
CA PHE A 487 23.74 2.39 -2.32
C PHE A 487 25.20 2.78 -2.04
N ASP A 488 25.50 4.07 -2.16
CA ASP A 488 26.82 4.60 -1.82
C ASP A 488 27.03 4.61 -0.30
N TYR A 489 25.98 4.97 0.45
CA TYR A 489 26.00 4.99 1.91
C TYR A 489 24.77 4.29 2.51
N ILE A 490 24.99 3.50 3.56
CA ILE A 490 23.93 3.00 4.45
C ILE A 490 24.09 3.69 5.79
N VAL A 491 23.01 4.24 6.33
CA VAL A 491 23.04 4.88 7.66
C VAL A 491 22.20 4.04 8.61
N LEU A 492 22.75 3.77 9.79
CA LEU A 492 22.02 3.21 10.93
C LEU A 492 22.28 4.13 12.12
N SER A 493 21.38 5.09 12.32
CA SER A 493 21.54 6.11 13.34
C SER A 493 20.67 5.81 14.55
N HIS A 494 21.27 5.60 15.72
CA HIS A 494 20.55 5.37 16.99
C HIS A 494 19.64 4.14 17.01
N THR A 495 19.88 3.15 16.14
CA THR A 495 19.03 1.96 16.04
C THR A 495 19.76 0.68 16.49
N LEU A 496 21.11 0.66 16.48
CA LEU A 496 21.88 -0.57 16.72
C LEU A 496 21.61 -1.22 18.08
N GLN A 497 21.34 -0.41 19.11
CA GLN A 497 21.05 -0.88 20.47
C GLN A 497 19.67 -1.55 20.62
N ALA A 498 18.77 -1.40 19.64
CA ALA A 498 17.45 -2.03 19.59
C ALA A 498 17.42 -3.29 18.71
N VAL A 499 18.50 -3.58 17.98
CA VAL A 499 18.57 -4.69 17.02
C VAL A 499 18.95 -5.99 17.71
N ARG A 500 18.23 -7.08 17.38
CA ARG A 500 18.47 -8.41 17.95
C ARG A 500 19.70 -9.08 17.39
N ASP A 501 19.96 -8.99 16.09
CA ASP A 501 21.12 -9.60 15.44
C ASP A 501 22.02 -8.52 14.81
N VAL A 502 22.90 -7.95 15.63
CA VAL A 502 23.83 -6.88 15.24
C VAL A 502 24.80 -7.35 14.17
N GLU A 503 25.30 -8.58 14.29
CA GLU A 503 26.28 -9.13 13.37
C GLU A 503 25.71 -9.29 11.97
N ARG A 504 24.53 -9.90 11.85
CA ARG A 504 23.84 -10.03 10.57
C ARG A 504 23.53 -8.67 9.97
N LEU A 505 22.98 -7.73 10.76
CA LEU A 505 22.64 -6.41 10.26
C LEU A 505 23.87 -5.65 9.74
N ILE A 506 24.98 -5.61 10.49
CA ILE A 506 26.20 -4.92 10.03
C ILE A 506 26.77 -5.60 8.78
N SER A 507 26.77 -6.93 8.72
CA SER A 507 27.20 -7.67 7.53
C SER A 507 26.37 -7.32 6.29
N GLU A 508 25.05 -7.18 6.46
CA GLU A 508 24.11 -6.78 5.42
C GLU A 508 24.28 -5.32 5.01
N MET A 509 24.48 -4.40 5.96
CA MET A 509 24.81 -3.00 5.66
C MET A 509 26.06 -2.92 4.78
N LEU A 510 27.11 -3.68 5.12
CA LEU A 510 28.35 -3.74 4.36
C LEU A 510 28.23 -4.48 3.02
N ARG A 511 27.17 -5.28 2.83
CA ARG A 511 26.83 -5.92 1.54
C ARG A 511 26.13 -4.92 0.62
N VAL A 512 25.13 -4.23 1.14
CA VAL A 512 24.25 -3.33 0.39
C VAL A 512 24.91 -1.98 0.09
N GLY A 513 25.78 -1.51 0.99
CA GLY A 513 26.48 -0.23 0.89
C GLY A 513 27.94 -0.35 0.45
N LYS A 514 28.43 0.70 -0.23
CA LYS A 514 29.89 0.90 -0.39
C LYS A 514 30.54 1.38 0.91
N ARG A 515 29.82 2.19 1.68
CA ARG A 515 30.19 2.65 3.03
C ARG A 515 28.97 2.57 3.94
N SER A 516 29.21 2.29 5.21
CA SER A 516 28.17 2.28 6.23
C SER A 516 28.51 3.26 7.33
N ILE A 517 27.51 4.02 7.77
CA ILE A 517 27.61 4.95 8.89
C ILE A 517 26.76 4.41 10.02
N VAL A 518 27.37 4.19 11.17
CA VAL A 518 26.70 3.65 12.36
C VAL A 518 26.85 4.64 13.49
N SER A 519 25.73 5.10 14.07
CA SER A 519 25.76 5.90 15.30
C SER A 519 25.02 5.21 16.44
N PHE A 520 25.56 5.33 17.65
CA PHE A 520 24.98 4.71 18.84
C PHE A 520 25.35 5.48 20.12
N PRO A 521 24.51 5.38 21.16
CA PRO A 521 24.86 5.90 22.49
C PRO A 521 26.02 5.09 23.09
N ASN A 522 26.99 5.79 23.68
CA ASN A 522 28.12 5.16 24.36
C ASN A 522 27.79 4.91 25.85
N PHE A 523 27.55 3.66 26.22
CA PHE A 523 27.20 3.29 27.60
C PHE A 523 28.37 3.37 28.58
N ALA A 524 29.60 3.58 28.09
CA ALA A 524 30.77 3.81 28.93
C ALA A 524 30.92 5.27 29.40
N TYR A 525 30.00 6.17 29.01
CA TYR A 525 30.04 7.57 29.42
C TYR A 525 30.04 7.75 30.95
N TYR A 526 30.92 8.62 31.44
CA TYR A 526 31.23 8.73 32.88
C TYR A 526 30.01 9.02 33.75
N LYS A 527 29.03 9.81 33.27
CA LYS A 527 27.79 10.08 34.02
C LYS A 527 26.98 8.82 34.28
N LEU A 528 26.89 7.91 33.31
CA LEU A 528 26.19 6.63 33.49
C LEU A 528 26.91 5.71 34.48
N ARG A 529 28.24 5.68 34.43
CA ARG A 529 29.06 4.93 35.41
C ARG A 529 28.85 5.47 36.82
N LYS A 530 28.82 6.79 36.96
CA LYS A 530 28.58 7.47 38.23
C LYS A 530 27.20 7.12 38.79
N MET A 531 26.15 7.18 37.97
CA MET A 531 24.80 6.78 38.39
C MET A 531 24.75 5.32 38.87
N LEU A 532 25.35 4.40 38.11
CA LEU A 532 25.40 3.00 38.52
C LEU A 532 26.17 2.80 39.83
N TYR A 533 27.28 3.52 40.00
CA TYR A 533 28.12 3.47 41.20
C TYR A 533 27.42 4.06 42.43
N GLU A 534 26.76 5.21 42.30
CA GLU A 534 26.12 5.94 43.40
C GLU A 534 24.76 5.33 43.78
N ASP A 535 23.94 4.96 42.78
CA ASP A 535 22.56 4.52 43.01
C ASP A 535 22.42 2.99 43.10
N GLY A 536 23.36 2.23 42.56
CA GLY A 536 23.28 0.76 42.46
C GLY A 536 22.11 0.27 41.60
N ARG A 537 21.61 1.11 40.69
CA ARG A 537 20.43 0.84 39.84
C ARG A 537 20.77 1.07 38.37
N SER A 538 20.01 0.44 37.48
CA SER A 538 20.11 0.70 36.03
C SER A 538 19.96 2.21 35.77
N PRO A 539 20.91 2.84 35.05
CA PRO A 539 20.85 4.28 34.79
C PRO A 539 19.55 4.67 34.08
N MET A 540 18.90 5.72 34.60
CA MET A 540 17.72 6.34 34.01
C MET A 540 17.96 7.83 33.76
N SER A 541 17.52 8.33 32.61
CA SER A 541 17.69 9.74 32.25
C SER A 541 16.48 10.23 31.45
N SER A 542 16.31 11.54 31.28
CA SER A 542 15.20 12.11 30.51
C SER A 542 15.25 11.78 29.02
N GLY A 543 16.40 11.34 28.52
CA GLY A 543 16.64 11.10 27.10
C GLY A 543 16.43 9.65 26.65
N LEU A 544 17.45 9.10 26.00
CA LEU A 544 17.45 7.75 25.42
C LEU A 544 17.18 6.63 26.46
N LEU A 545 17.50 6.87 27.74
CA LEU A 545 17.28 5.94 28.86
C LEU A 545 16.09 6.34 29.75
N ARG A 546 15.06 7.00 29.18
CA ARG A 546 13.82 7.34 29.90
C ARG A 546 12.94 6.16 30.27
N HIS A 547 13.22 5.01 29.66
CA HIS A 547 12.44 3.80 29.84
C HIS A 547 12.85 3.07 31.12
N GLN A 548 11.88 2.42 31.76
CA GLN A 548 12.17 1.49 32.85
C GLN A 548 12.99 0.31 32.31
N TRP A 549 13.92 -0.23 33.11
CA TRP A 549 14.83 -1.29 32.67
C TRP A 549 14.12 -2.56 32.14
N TYR A 550 12.89 -2.81 32.63
CA TYR A 550 12.07 -3.95 32.21
C TYR A 550 11.15 -3.64 31.01
N ASN A 551 11.14 -2.40 30.51
CA ASN A 551 10.31 -1.98 29.38
C ASN A 551 11.02 -0.93 28.52
N THR A 552 12.23 -1.27 28.05
CA THR A 552 13.08 -0.43 27.20
C THR A 552 13.26 -1.05 25.83
N PRO A 553 13.26 -0.25 24.74
CA PRO A 553 13.61 -0.73 23.41
C PRO A 553 15.12 -1.01 23.28
N ASN A 554 15.95 -0.41 24.13
CA ASN A 554 17.40 -0.63 24.14
C ASN A 554 17.69 -1.96 24.82
N ILE A 555 18.04 -2.98 24.03
CA ILE A 555 18.33 -4.34 24.51
C ILE A 555 19.83 -4.63 24.58
N ARG A 556 20.67 -3.68 24.18
CA ARG A 556 22.15 -3.78 24.21
C ARG A 556 22.78 -2.56 24.88
N PHE A 557 23.79 -2.83 25.69
CA PHE A 557 24.58 -1.83 26.40
C PHE A 557 26.05 -2.04 26.00
N PHE A 558 26.48 -1.36 24.94
CA PHE A 558 27.83 -1.49 24.40
C PHE A 558 28.49 -0.13 24.27
N THR A 559 29.80 -0.15 24.06
CA THR A 559 30.67 1.02 24.18
C THR A 559 31.42 1.27 22.87
N ILE A 560 32.11 2.39 22.78
CA ILE A 560 33.01 2.69 21.65
C ILE A 560 34.07 1.58 21.53
N ALA A 561 34.62 1.15 22.66
CA ALA A 561 35.64 0.10 22.70
C ALA A 561 35.10 -1.26 22.22
N ASP A 562 33.88 -1.64 22.61
CA ASP A 562 33.26 -2.89 22.17
C ASP A 562 33.04 -2.90 20.64
N PHE A 563 32.63 -1.76 20.08
CA PHE A 563 32.40 -1.64 18.63
C PHE A 563 33.71 -1.64 17.84
N GLU A 564 34.76 -0.97 18.33
CA GLU A 564 36.10 -1.01 17.73
C GLU A 564 36.68 -2.44 17.73
N GLU A 565 36.50 -3.16 18.84
CA GLU A 565 36.88 -4.58 18.95
C GLU A 565 36.09 -5.46 17.98
N PHE A 566 34.76 -5.30 17.92
CA PHE A 566 33.90 -5.99 16.97
C PHE A 566 34.36 -5.77 15.52
N CYS A 567 34.65 -4.52 15.13
CA CYS A 567 35.15 -4.24 13.79
C CYS A 567 36.48 -4.94 13.51
N ARG A 568 37.42 -4.92 14.47
CA ARG A 568 38.72 -5.59 14.35
C ARG A 568 38.57 -7.10 14.19
N GLU A 569 37.75 -7.75 15.02
CA GLU A 569 37.51 -9.20 14.98
C GLU A 569 36.88 -9.65 13.65
N ARG A 570 36.06 -8.79 13.04
CA ARG A 570 35.36 -9.09 11.78
C ARG A 570 36.09 -8.58 10.53
N GLY A 571 37.29 -8.03 10.70
CA GLY A 571 38.06 -7.47 9.59
C GLY A 571 37.39 -6.27 8.93
N ILE A 572 36.49 -5.58 9.63
CA ILE A 572 35.77 -4.39 9.15
C ILE A 572 36.70 -3.18 9.29
N ARG A 573 36.89 -2.45 8.20
CA ARG A 573 37.71 -1.25 8.19
C ARG A 573 36.93 -0.05 8.73
N ILE A 574 37.45 0.57 9.78
CA ILE A 574 37.00 1.89 10.25
C ILE A 574 37.77 2.97 9.48
N HIS A 575 37.06 3.84 8.78
CA HIS A 575 37.64 4.98 8.04
C HIS A 575 37.67 6.24 8.89
N GLU A 576 36.63 6.45 9.68
CA GLU A 576 36.45 7.64 10.50
C GLU A 576 35.66 7.30 11.76
N ARG A 577 36.05 7.95 12.86
CA ARG A 577 35.38 7.88 14.16
C ARG A 577 35.15 9.31 14.65
N ILE A 578 33.90 9.64 14.89
CA ILE A 578 33.49 10.89 15.53
C ILE A 578 32.89 10.52 16.89
N ALA A 579 33.39 11.10 17.97
CA ALA A 579 32.84 10.93 19.31
C ALA A 579 32.39 12.29 19.85
N LEU A 580 31.22 12.32 20.47
CA LEU A 580 30.53 13.56 20.86
C LEU A 580 30.13 13.51 22.34
N ASP A 581 30.28 14.65 23.03
CA ASP A 581 29.45 14.98 24.18
C ASP A 581 28.30 15.86 23.66
N THR A 582 27.11 15.26 23.56
CA THR A 582 25.94 15.92 22.98
C THR A 582 25.23 16.89 23.92
N GLU A 583 25.49 16.82 25.23
CA GLU A 583 25.02 17.85 26.16
C GLU A 583 25.83 19.13 26.00
N GLU A 584 27.14 19.01 25.80
CA GLU A 584 28.03 20.15 25.58
C GLU A 584 28.13 20.58 24.10
N GLY A 585 27.67 19.74 23.18
CA GLY A 585 27.78 19.95 21.73
C GLY A 585 29.22 19.93 21.22
N LYS A 586 30.09 19.13 21.83
CA LYS A 586 31.55 19.10 21.56
C LYS A 586 32.01 17.75 21.02
N LEU A 587 33.05 17.80 20.19
CA LEU A 587 33.82 16.64 19.77
C LEU A 587 34.79 16.22 20.89
N ILE A 588 34.96 14.92 21.07
CA ILE A 588 35.84 14.33 22.09
C ILE A 588 36.88 13.44 21.40
N ASP A 589 38.14 13.87 21.45
CA ASP A 589 39.24 13.13 20.82
C ASP A 589 39.94 12.19 21.82
N GLU A 590 40.29 12.72 23.00
CA GLU A 590 40.98 12.00 24.07
C GLU A 590 39.98 11.30 25.00
N GLU A 591 40.31 10.07 25.39
CA GLU A 591 39.49 9.26 26.31
C GLU A 591 38.00 9.20 25.90
N ALA A 592 37.73 9.19 24.60
CA ALA A 592 36.39 9.24 24.02
C ALA A 592 35.43 8.20 24.62
N ASN A 593 35.90 6.99 24.91
CA ASN A 593 35.06 5.96 25.53
C ASN A 593 34.54 6.37 26.93
N LEU A 594 35.21 7.27 27.63
CA LEU A 594 34.82 7.79 28.94
C LEU A 594 34.02 9.09 28.84
N PHE A 595 34.42 10.01 27.96
CA PHE A 595 33.90 11.38 27.91
C PHE A 595 32.94 11.68 26.76
N ALA A 596 32.74 10.77 25.81
CA ALA A 596 31.70 10.90 24.79
C ALA A 596 30.45 10.11 25.19
N ASP A 597 29.26 10.71 25.06
CA ASP A 597 27.99 10.02 25.27
C ASP A 597 27.45 9.40 23.96
N MET A 598 28.06 9.71 22.83
CA MET A 598 27.71 9.20 21.51
C MET A 598 28.94 8.98 20.63
N ALA A 599 28.87 7.99 19.75
CA ALA A 599 29.83 7.82 18.67
C ALA A 599 29.17 7.61 17.31
N ILE A 600 29.87 8.00 16.26
CA ILE A 600 29.55 7.81 14.86
C ILE A 600 30.77 7.19 14.18
N PHE A 601 30.58 6.10 13.46
CA PHE A 601 31.63 5.38 12.75
C PHE A 601 31.31 5.30 11.26
N VAL A 602 32.31 5.54 10.42
CA VAL A 602 32.27 5.22 8.98
C VAL A 602 33.05 3.95 8.74
N ILE A 603 32.38 2.91 8.26
CA ILE A 603 32.95 1.57 8.10
C ILE A 603 32.77 1.03 6.67
N SER A 604 33.64 0.09 6.27
CA SER A 604 33.47 -0.73 5.08
C SER A 604 33.95 -2.17 5.32
N ARG A 605 33.59 -3.07 4.41
CA ARG A 605 34.30 -4.35 4.24
C ARG A 605 35.78 -4.14 3.98
#